data_AF-A0A3P5Y1Q0-F1
#
_entry.id   AF-A0A3P5Y1Q0-F1
#
_cell.length_a   1.000
_cell.length_b   1.000
_cell.length_c   1.000
_cell.angle_alpha   90.00
_cell.angle_beta   90.00
_cell.angle_gamma   90.00
#
_symmetry.space_group_name_H-M   'P 1'
#
loop_
_entity.id
_entity.type
_entity.pdbx_description
1 polymer ?
#
loop_
_entity_poly.entity_id
_entity_poly.type
_entity_poly.pdbx_seq_one_letter_code
_entity_poly.pdbx_strand_id
1 'polypeptide(L)'
;MVTPEAYLSLFGEIPDFAEQTSTVRSRNMSLVPILQNIAQLQGLYKEKEAWKTILGNCDSLLYLGGNDEETFKFMSGLLGKQTIDVRSTSRSYGQTGSGSTSHQKIARDLMTPDEVGNMKRDECLVRIAGVPVFKEKKYFPLKHKNWQYLADNETDERWWHYHIDPLKTEEVPFEPSDHKVRDLSKETTLH
;
A
#
# COMPACT_ATOMS: atom_id res chain seq x y z
N MET A 1 -11.33 -23.81 -0.88
CA MET A 1 -11.84 -22.56 -1.49
C MET A 1 -11.69 -21.40 -0.50
N VAL A 2 -10.50 -20.81 -0.41
CA VAL A 2 -10.25 -19.50 0.20
C VAL A 2 -9.21 -18.83 -0.69
N THR A 3 -9.62 -17.81 -1.44
CA THR A 3 -8.77 -17.05 -2.36
C THR A 3 -7.87 -16.08 -1.58
N PRO A 4 -6.73 -15.61 -2.14
CA PRO A 4 -5.82 -14.65 -1.48
C PRO A 4 -6.41 -13.24 -1.25
N GLU A 5 -7.68 -13.01 -1.58
CA GLU A 5 -8.33 -11.68 -1.57
C GLU A 5 -8.89 -11.28 -0.19
N ALA A 6 -8.73 -12.12 0.85
CA ALA A 6 -9.43 -11.96 2.14
C ALA A 6 -8.51 -11.85 3.38
N TYR A 7 -7.26 -11.41 3.26
CA TYR A 7 -6.32 -11.48 4.39
C TYR A 7 -6.40 -10.35 5.43
N LEU A 8 -7.25 -9.34 5.28
CA LEU A 8 -7.43 -8.29 6.30
C LEU A 8 -8.86 -8.16 6.83
N SER A 9 -9.84 -8.83 6.22
CA SER A 9 -11.21 -8.92 6.75
C SER A 9 -11.39 -10.13 7.69
N LEU A 10 -10.45 -11.09 7.70
CA LEU A 10 -10.58 -12.37 8.43
C LEU A 10 -9.79 -12.42 9.75
N PHE A 11 -8.78 -11.58 9.92
CA PHE A 11 -8.04 -11.46 11.18
C PHE A 11 -8.52 -10.17 11.85
N GLY A 12 -8.86 -10.23 13.14
CA GLY A 12 -9.19 -9.04 13.93
C GLY A 12 -7.99 -8.08 14.06
N GLU A 13 -7.97 -7.28 15.13
CA GLU A 13 -6.78 -6.49 15.45
C GLU A 13 -5.55 -7.42 15.59
N ILE A 14 -4.48 -7.13 14.84
CA ILE A 14 -3.20 -7.82 15.05
C ILE A 14 -2.54 -7.13 16.25
N PRO A 15 -2.30 -7.85 17.36
CA PRO A 15 -1.71 -7.26 18.54
C PRO A 15 -0.33 -6.68 18.22
N ASP A 16 -0.07 -5.48 18.72
CA ASP A 16 1.20 -4.75 18.60
C ASP A 16 1.71 -4.54 17.17
N PHE A 17 0.81 -4.50 16.18
CA PHE A 17 1.18 -4.35 14.76
C PHE A 17 2.01 -3.09 14.48
N ALA A 18 1.77 -1.98 15.19
CA ALA A 18 2.58 -0.77 15.07
C ALA A 18 4.03 -0.96 15.56
N GLU A 19 4.25 -1.77 16.60
CA GLU A 19 5.59 -2.11 17.09
C GLU A 19 6.29 -3.09 16.14
N GLN A 20 5.54 -4.06 15.60
CA GLN A 20 6.04 -5.00 14.61
C GLN A 20 6.49 -4.28 13.33
N THR A 21 5.69 -3.35 12.79
CA THR A 21 6.07 -2.57 11.60
C THR A 21 7.36 -1.77 11.82
N SER A 22 7.56 -1.22 13.02
CA SER A 22 8.79 -0.53 13.41
C SER A 22 9.99 -1.47 13.49
N THR A 23 9.79 -2.68 14.05
CA THR A 23 10.84 -3.69 14.20
C THR A 23 11.24 -4.34 12.87
N VAL A 24 10.29 -4.54 11.97
CA VAL A 24 10.54 -5.04 10.61
C VAL A 24 11.50 -4.12 9.86
N ARG A 25 11.29 -2.80 9.98
CA ARG A 25 12.16 -1.78 9.37
C ARG A 25 13.60 -1.85 9.89
N SER A 26 13.81 -2.08 11.18
CA SER A 26 15.16 -2.17 11.77
C SER A 26 15.88 -3.48 11.45
N ARG A 27 15.13 -4.55 11.18
CA ARG A 27 15.65 -5.90 10.87
C ARG A 27 15.83 -6.15 9.36
N ASN A 28 15.78 -5.11 8.53
CA ASN A 28 15.89 -5.21 7.07
C ASN A 28 14.90 -6.21 6.44
N MET A 29 13.72 -6.34 7.05
CA MET A 29 12.61 -7.12 6.52
C MET A 29 11.61 -6.17 5.83
N SER A 30 10.85 -6.69 4.87
CA SER A 30 9.81 -5.93 4.17
C SER A 30 8.43 -6.45 4.57
N LEU A 31 7.49 -5.52 4.78
CA LEU A 31 6.09 -5.80 5.02
C LEU A 31 5.27 -4.97 4.03
N VAL A 32 4.31 -5.63 3.36
CA VAL A 32 3.42 -5.00 2.38
C VAL A 32 1.98 -5.19 2.84
N PRO A 33 1.44 -4.30 3.68
CA PRO A 33 0.04 -4.38 4.10
C PRO A 33 -0.88 -3.97 2.93
N ILE A 34 -1.87 -4.80 2.61
CA ILE A 34 -2.81 -4.55 1.51
C ILE A 34 -4.19 -4.25 2.08
N LEU A 35 -4.61 -2.99 2.02
CA LEU A 35 -5.85 -2.51 2.61
C LEU A 35 -6.89 -2.22 1.53
N GLN A 36 -8.15 -2.56 1.77
CA GLN A 36 -9.27 -2.17 0.90
C GLN A 36 -9.74 -0.73 1.20
N ASN A 37 -9.76 -0.36 2.48
CA ASN A 37 -10.23 0.94 2.94
C ASN A 37 -9.41 1.42 4.15
N ILE A 38 -9.01 2.69 4.16
CA ILE A 38 -8.35 3.35 5.31
C ILE A 38 -9.29 3.38 6.53
N ALA A 39 -10.60 3.52 6.36
CA ALA A 39 -11.58 3.52 7.44
C ALA A 39 -11.58 2.20 8.24
N GLN A 40 -11.29 1.06 7.61
CA GLN A 40 -11.12 -0.22 8.32
C GLN A 40 -9.86 -0.22 9.20
N LEU A 41 -8.76 0.31 8.68
CA LEU A 41 -7.52 0.46 9.44
C LEU A 41 -7.72 1.40 10.64
N GLN A 42 -8.40 2.52 10.40
CA GLN A 42 -8.77 3.44 11.48
C GLN A 42 -9.68 2.76 12.48
N GLY A 43 -10.68 1.99 12.02
CA GLY A 43 -11.62 1.19 12.82
C GLY A 43 -10.95 0.25 13.81
N LEU A 44 -9.97 -0.51 13.34
CA LEU A 44 -9.26 -1.53 14.11
C LEU A 44 -8.23 -0.92 15.07
N TYR A 45 -7.55 0.17 14.66
CA TYR A 45 -6.42 0.73 15.40
C TYR A 45 -6.71 2.14 15.99
N LYS A 46 -7.93 2.33 16.52
CA LYS A 46 -8.38 3.62 17.08
C LYS A 46 -7.64 4.02 18.35
N GLU A 47 -7.36 3.08 19.24
CA GLU A 47 -7.04 3.39 20.64
C GLU A 47 -5.72 4.16 20.85
N LYS A 48 -4.86 4.32 19.83
CA LYS A 48 -3.57 5.04 19.98
C LYS A 48 -3.13 5.80 18.73
N GLU A 49 -4.05 6.12 17.81
CA GLU A 49 -3.69 6.58 16.45
C GLU A 49 -2.67 5.65 15.76
N ALA A 50 -2.65 4.37 16.14
CA ALA A 50 -1.64 3.41 15.71
C ALA A 50 -1.67 3.21 14.18
N TRP A 51 -2.84 3.40 13.56
CA TRP A 51 -2.99 3.43 12.10
C TRP A 51 -2.08 4.48 11.42
N LYS A 52 -1.89 5.67 12.02
CA LYS A 52 -0.99 6.71 11.49
C LYS A 52 0.47 6.26 11.59
N THR A 53 0.82 5.58 12.68
CA THR A 53 2.17 5.04 12.89
C THR A 53 2.48 3.96 11.87
N ILE A 54 1.54 3.04 11.63
CA ILE A 54 1.65 2.00 10.61
C ILE A 54 1.87 2.61 9.22
N LEU A 55 1.05 3.59 8.83
CA LEU A 55 1.21 4.29 7.56
C LEU A 55 2.52 5.09 7.48
N GLY A 56 2.95 5.72 8.57
CA GLY A 56 4.21 6.47 8.64
C GLY A 56 5.45 5.59 8.58
N ASN A 57 5.36 4.34 9.03
CA ASN A 57 6.43 3.35 8.93
C ASN A 57 6.57 2.78 7.51
N CYS A 58 5.50 2.80 6.71
CA CYS A 58 5.52 2.35 5.32
C CYS A 58 6.21 3.38 4.42
N ASP A 59 7.33 2.99 3.80
CA ASP A 59 8.10 3.87 2.93
C ASP A 59 7.39 4.18 1.60
N SER A 60 6.57 3.24 1.14
CA SER A 60 5.81 3.33 -0.10
C SER A 60 4.32 3.11 0.12
N LEU A 61 3.49 3.91 -0.56
CA LEU A 61 2.04 3.79 -0.59
C LEU A 61 1.58 3.70 -2.05
N LEU A 62 0.85 2.64 -2.36
CA LEU A 62 0.27 2.38 -3.67
C LEU A 62 -1.26 2.44 -3.55
N TYR A 63 -1.87 3.37 -4.28
CA TYR A 63 -3.31 3.51 -4.37
C TYR A 63 -3.80 3.05 -5.73
N LEU A 64 -4.67 2.03 -5.73
CA LEU A 64 -5.16 1.35 -6.93
C LEU A 64 -6.59 1.78 -7.33
N GLY A 65 -7.14 2.79 -6.68
CA GLY A 65 -8.56 3.14 -6.76
C GLY A 65 -9.38 2.47 -5.66
N GLY A 66 -10.55 3.04 -5.39
CA GLY A 66 -11.47 2.58 -4.34
C GLY A 66 -12.75 3.41 -4.38
N ASN A 67 -13.66 3.15 -3.44
CA ASN A 67 -14.94 3.84 -3.36
C ASN A 67 -15.17 4.48 -1.97
N ASP A 68 -14.10 4.98 -1.35
CA ASP A 68 -14.13 5.48 0.02
C ASP A 68 -13.72 6.95 0.08
N GLU A 69 -14.61 7.79 0.61
CA GLU A 69 -14.44 9.25 0.64
C GLU A 69 -13.27 9.69 1.54
N GLU A 70 -13.08 9.01 2.68
CA GLU A 70 -11.97 9.32 3.59
C GLU A 70 -10.62 9.04 2.91
N THR A 71 -10.54 7.93 2.17
CA THR A 71 -9.38 7.57 1.37
C THR A 71 -9.11 8.60 0.28
N PHE A 72 -10.15 9.12 -0.39
CA PHE A 72 -9.97 10.18 -1.39
C PHE A 72 -9.41 11.47 -0.79
N LYS A 73 -9.93 11.88 0.38
CA LYS A 73 -9.42 13.07 1.11
C LYS A 73 -7.97 12.86 1.56
N PHE A 74 -7.65 11.66 2.06
CA PHE A 74 -6.29 11.30 2.46
C PHE A 74 -5.32 11.39 1.28
N MET A 75 -5.67 10.79 0.13
CA MET A 75 -4.83 10.81 -1.07
C MET A 75 -4.68 12.21 -1.67
N SER A 76 -5.76 13.00 -1.70
CA SER A 76 -5.71 14.41 -2.16
C SER A 76 -4.79 15.26 -1.28
N GLY A 77 -4.86 15.10 0.05
CA GLY A 77 -3.95 15.76 0.98
C GLY A 77 -2.49 15.35 0.79
N LEU A 78 -2.25 14.07 0.46
CA LEU A 78 -0.91 13.51 0.25
C LEU A 78 -0.27 13.95 -1.08
N LEU A 79 -1.08 14.24 -2.10
CA LEU A 79 -0.66 14.83 -3.37
C LEU A 79 -0.24 16.31 -3.22
N GLY A 80 -0.89 17.04 -2.30
CA GLY A 80 -0.61 18.45 -2.04
C GLY A 80 -1.30 19.42 -3.00
N LYS A 81 -0.80 20.66 -3.05
CA LYS A 81 -1.40 21.78 -3.78
C LYS A 81 -0.52 22.27 -4.92
N GLN A 82 -1.16 22.72 -5.99
CA GLN A 82 -0.57 23.44 -7.13
C GLN A 82 -0.98 24.92 -7.11
N THR A 83 -0.15 25.78 -7.67
CA THR A 83 -0.49 27.19 -7.89
C THR A 83 -1.02 27.39 -9.30
N ILE A 84 -2.18 28.02 -9.43
CA ILE A 84 -2.82 28.37 -10.70
C ILE A 84 -2.76 29.89 -10.87
N ASP A 85 -2.26 30.34 -12.03
CA ASP A 85 -2.33 31.74 -12.44
C ASP A 85 -3.61 31.96 -13.25
N VAL A 86 -4.53 32.72 -12.68
CA VAL A 86 -5.81 33.08 -13.28
C VAL A 86 -5.69 34.44 -13.91
N ARG A 87 -5.81 34.47 -15.24
CA ARG A 87 -5.89 35.70 -16.02
C ARG A 87 -7.34 36.00 -16.37
N SER A 88 -7.86 37.10 -15.85
CA SER A 88 -9.19 37.60 -16.18
C SER A 88 -9.06 38.78 -17.15
N THR A 89 -9.78 38.73 -18.28
CA THR A 89 -9.85 39.82 -19.25
C THR A 89 -11.28 40.31 -19.35
N SER A 90 -11.51 41.56 -18.95
CA SER A 90 -12.79 42.24 -19.09
C SER A 90 -12.73 43.19 -20.28
N ARG A 91 -13.75 43.18 -21.12
CA ARG A 91 -13.91 44.11 -22.26
C ARG A 91 -15.26 44.80 -22.17
N SER A 92 -15.25 46.13 -22.22
CA SER A 92 -16.45 46.95 -22.26
C SER A 92 -16.71 47.43 -23.69
N TYR A 93 -17.91 47.19 -24.21
CA TYR A 93 -18.37 47.64 -25.52
C TYR A 93 -19.25 48.89 -25.36
N GLY A 94 -18.62 50.06 -25.17
CA GLY A 94 -19.27 51.38 -25.21
C GLY A 94 -18.68 52.24 -26.35
N GLN A 95 -19.12 53.50 -26.48
CA GLN A 95 -18.59 54.45 -27.49
C GLN A 95 -17.06 54.64 -27.42
N THR A 96 -16.48 54.48 -26.24
CA THR A 96 -15.04 54.40 -26.02
C THR A 96 -14.75 53.02 -25.41
N GLY A 97 -14.39 52.04 -26.24
CA GLY A 97 -14.10 50.69 -25.77
C GLY A 97 -12.91 50.68 -24.80
N SER A 98 -13.05 50.00 -23.66
CA SER A 98 -11.97 49.80 -22.69
C SER A 98 -11.80 48.32 -22.39
N GLY A 99 -10.56 47.88 -22.21
CA GLY A 99 -10.20 46.52 -21.83
C GLY A 99 -9.33 46.54 -20.58
N SER A 100 -9.67 45.72 -19.59
CA SER A 100 -8.87 45.53 -18.38
C SER A 100 -8.42 44.07 -18.30
N THR A 101 -7.17 43.85 -17.89
CA THR A 101 -6.64 42.51 -17.62
C THR A 101 -6.18 42.45 -16.16
N SER A 102 -6.63 41.44 -15.43
CA SER A 102 -6.23 41.16 -14.05
C SER A 102 -5.56 39.79 -13.97
N HIS A 103 -4.53 39.68 -13.13
CA HIS A 103 -3.77 38.46 -12.86
C HIS A 103 -3.88 38.11 -11.38
N GLN A 104 -4.25 36.87 -11.08
CA GLN A 104 -4.43 36.38 -9.70
C GLN A 104 -3.81 35.00 -9.56
N LYS A 105 -2.99 34.78 -8.53
CA LYS A 105 -2.46 33.46 -8.20
C LYS A 105 -3.33 32.81 -7.13
N ILE A 106 -3.83 31.61 -7.40
CA ILE A 106 -4.71 30.86 -6.50
C ILE A 106 -4.10 29.49 -6.23
N ALA A 107 -4.22 28.99 -5.00
CA ALA A 107 -3.85 27.62 -4.66
C ALA A 107 -5.02 26.66 -4.94
N ARG A 108 -4.77 25.57 -5.65
CA ARG A 108 -5.71 24.47 -5.90
C ARG A 108 -5.05 23.16 -5.48
N ASP A 109 -5.82 22.18 -5.01
CA ASP A 109 -5.29 20.83 -4.85
C ASP A 109 -4.78 20.29 -6.20
N LEU A 110 -3.68 19.51 -6.16
CA LEU A 110 -3.12 18.92 -7.37
C LEU A 110 -4.13 17.97 -8.02
N MET A 111 -4.83 17.21 -7.18
CA MET A 111 -6.01 16.43 -7.54
C MET A 111 -7.04 16.60 -6.42
N THR A 112 -8.27 16.97 -6.77
CA THR A 112 -9.35 17.05 -5.78
C THR A 112 -9.78 15.64 -5.35
N PRO A 113 -10.42 15.46 -4.17
CA PRO A 113 -10.91 14.16 -3.76
C PRO A 113 -11.86 13.51 -4.78
N ASP A 114 -12.67 14.33 -5.47
CA ASP A 114 -13.55 13.86 -6.55
C ASP A 114 -12.76 13.37 -7.78
N GLU A 115 -11.69 14.08 -8.16
CA GLU A 115 -10.80 13.65 -9.25
C GLU A 115 -10.02 12.36 -8.89
N VAL A 116 -9.69 12.15 -7.61
CA VAL A 116 -9.08 10.90 -7.11
C VAL A 116 -10.08 9.74 -7.21
N GLY A 117 -11.33 9.97 -6.81
CA GLY A 117 -12.39 8.94 -6.86
C GLY A 117 -12.79 8.56 -8.29
N ASN A 118 -12.76 9.53 -9.21
CA ASN A 118 -13.04 9.33 -10.63
C ASN A 118 -11.81 8.89 -11.45
N MET A 119 -10.71 8.50 -10.80
CA MET A 119 -9.51 8.02 -11.49
C MET A 119 -9.82 6.75 -12.29
N LYS A 120 -9.21 6.61 -13.47
CA LYS A 120 -9.47 5.45 -14.33
C LYS A 120 -8.95 4.17 -13.66
N ARG A 121 -9.63 3.05 -13.95
CA ARG A 121 -9.29 1.75 -13.35
C ARG A 121 -7.90 1.23 -13.79
N ASP A 122 -7.34 1.73 -14.88
CA ASP A 122 -6.00 1.43 -15.35
C ASP A 122 -4.91 2.34 -14.78
N GLU A 123 -5.25 3.31 -13.93
CA GLU A 123 -4.33 4.26 -13.31
C GLU A 123 -4.13 3.96 -11.82
N CYS A 124 -2.98 4.33 -11.28
CA CYS A 124 -2.64 4.25 -9.87
C CYS A 124 -1.87 5.48 -9.42
N LEU A 125 -1.93 5.77 -8.11
CA LEU A 125 -1.09 6.77 -7.48
C LEU A 125 -0.02 6.06 -6.65
N VAL A 126 1.23 6.45 -6.83
CA VAL A 126 2.38 5.87 -6.14
C VAL A 126 3.10 6.96 -5.36
N ARG A 127 3.21 6.77 -4.06
CA ARG A 127 4.05 7.57 -3.18
C ARG A 127 5.22 6.71 -2.73
N ILE A 128 6.44 7.21 -2.91
CA ILE A 128 7.66 6.64 -2.33
C ILE A 128 8.29 7.75 -1.50
N ALA A 129 8.81 7.48 -0.31
CA ALA A 129 9.43 8.50 0.54
C ALA A 129 10.53 9.28 -0.21
N GLY A 130 10.63 10.58 0.07
CA GLY A 130 11.62 11.46 -0.54
C GLY A 130 11.30 11.97 -1.95
N VAL A 131 10.26 11.43 -2.62
CA VAL A 131 9.84 11.90 -3.96
C VAL A 131 8.38 12.35 -3.99
N PRO A 132 7.99 13.25 -4.93
CA PRO A 132 6.58 13.59 -5.15
C PRO A 132 5.75 12.35 -5.50
N VAL A 133 4.43 12.42 -5.30
CA VAL A 133 3.52 11.36 -5.74
C VAL A 133 3.47 11.33 -7.26
N PHE A 134 3.51 10.14 -7.84
CA PHE A 134 3.37 9.94 -9.28
C PHE A 134 2.03 9.30 -9.59
N LYS A 135 1.44 9.71 -10.72
CA LYS A 135 0.30 9.04 -11.32
C LYS A 135 0.80 8.20 -12.49
N GLU A 136 0.60 6.90 -12.40
CA GLU A 136 1.10 5.94 -13.38
C GLU A 136 0.01 4.96 -13.82
N LYS A 137 0.29 4.20 -14.88
CA LYS A 137 -0.60 3.11 -15.30
C LYS A 137 -0.28 1.81 -14.57
N LYS A 138 -1.32 1.04 -14.26
CA LYS A 138 -1.19 -0.30 -13.70
C LYS A 138 -0.44 -1.20 -14.68
N TYR A 139 0.49 -1.97 -14.15
CA TYR A 139 1.20 -2.96 -14.92
C TYR A 139 0.27 -4.12 -15.26
N PHE A 140 0.14 -4.45 -16.55
CA PHE A 140 -0.65 -5.60 -17.00
C PHE A 140 0.12 -6.89 -16.71
N PRO A 141 -0.38 -7.79 -15.85
CA PRO A 141 0.32 -9.01 -15.48
C PRO A 141 0.67 -9.90 -16.68
N LEU A 142 -0.22 -9.95 -17.68
CA LEU A 142 -0.04 -10.68 -18.95
C LEU A 142 1.21 -10.29 -19.74
N LYS A 143 1.74 -9.08 -19.53
CA LYS A 143 2.96 -8.60 -20.20
C LYS A 143 4.24 -9.06 -19.50
N HIS A 144 4.14 -9.67 -18.32
CA HIS A 144 5.29 -10.11 -17.57
C HIS A 144 5.94 -11.33 -18.23
N LYS A 145 7.27 -11.35 -18.34
CA LYS A 145 8.04 -12.47 -18.92
C LYS A 145 7.70 -13.83 -18.30
N ASN A 146 7.37 -13.81 -17.01
CA ASN A 146 7.04 -14.99 -16.22
C ASN A 146 5.53 -15.22 -16.08
N TRP A 147 4.67 -14.51 -16.81
CA TRP A 147 3.21 -14.69 -16.77
C TRP A 147 2.80 -16.15 -17.01
N GLN A 148 3.49 -16.82 -17.94
CA GLN A 148 3.34 -18.23 -18.26
C GLN A 148 3.52 -19.20 -17.08
N TYR A 149 4.09 -18.77 -15.95
CA TYR A 149 4.22 -19.59 -14.74
C TYR A 149 3.08 -19.40 -13.73
N LEU A 150 2.14 -18.49 -13.99
CA LEU A 150 0.93 -18.36 -13.17
C LEU A 150 0.06 -19.59 -13.39
N ALA A 151 -0.49 -20.15 -12.31
CA ALA A 151 -1.53 -21.17 -12.40
C ALA A 151 -2.89 -20.48 -12.55
N ASP A 152 -3.67 -20.90 -13.54
CA ASP A 152 -5.00 -20.34 -13.80
C ASP A 152 -6.08 -21.11 -13.03
N ASN A 153 -5.86 -22.41 -12.76
CA ASN A 153 -6.79 -23.27 -12.03
C ASN A 153 -6.12 -24.09 -10.92
N GLU A 154 -6.90 -24.48 -9.91
CA GLU A 154 -6.45 -25.33 -8.78
C GLU A 154 -5.89 -26.70 -9.24
N THR A 155 -6.28 -27.15 -10.43
CA THR A 155 -5.83 -28.40 -11.05
C THR A 155 -4.54 -28.27 -11.85
N ASP A 156 -4.00 -27.06 -12.03
CA ASP A 156 -2.76 -26.87 -12.78
C ASP A 156 -1.57 -27.42 -11.98
N GLU A 157 -0.61 -28.05 -12.65
CA GLU A 157 0.61 -28.57 -12.02
C GLU A 157 1.42 -27.49 -11.27
N ARG A 158 1.24 -26.22 -11.68
CA ARG A 158 1.92 -25.05 -11.11
C ARG A 158 1.13 -24.40 -9.98
N TRP A 159 -0.05 -24.94 -9.64
CA TRP A 159 -0.85 -24.47 -8.53
C TRP A 159 -0.10 -24.67 -7.22
N TRP A 160 0.11 -23.59 -6.48
CA TRP A 160 0.75 -23.66 -5.18
C TRP A 160 -0.23 -24.28 -4.18
N HIS A 161 0.02 -25.54 -3.80
CA HIS A 161 -0.74 -26.22 -2.78
C HIS A 161 -0.35 -25.66 -1.41
N TYR A 162 -1.11 -24.65 -0.95
CA TYR A 162 -0.88 -24.03 0.36
C TYR A 162 -1.36 -24.97 1.47
N HIS A 163 -0.44 -25.72 2.08
CA HIS A 163 -0.70 -26.50 3.29
C HIS A 163 -0.70 -25.58 4.51
N ILE A 164 -1.81 -24.89 4.77
CA ILE A 164 -2.05 -24.35 6.12
C ILE A 164 -2.49 -25.53 6.95
N ASP A 165 -1.61 -26.07 7.78
CA ASP A 165 -2.03 -26.96 8.85
C ASP A 165 -1.96 -26.17 10.15
N PRO A 166 -3.03 -25.46 10.57
CA PRO A 166 -2.95 -24.61 11.74
C PRO A 166 -2.98 -25.39 13.05
N LEU A 167 -3.12 -26.73 13.03
CA LEU A 167 -3.20 -27.57 14.24
C LEU A 167 -2.55 -28.96 14.16
N LYS A 168 -1.77 -29.29 13.11
CA LYS A 168 -0.88 -30.47 13.16
C LYS A 168 0.59 -30.07 13.19
N THR A 169 1.09 -29.83 14.39
CA THR A 169 2.46 -30.26 14.67
C THR A 169 2.41 -31.80 14.79
N GLU A 170 2.37 -32.50 13.66
CA GLU A 170 2.96 -33.84 13.68
C GLU A 170 4.46 -33.59 13.75
N GLU A 171 5.01 -33.57 14.97
CA GLU A 171 6.43 -33.75 15.18
C GLU A 171 6.78 -35.06 14.48
N VAL A 172 7.35 -34.99 13.27
CA VAL A 172 8.05 -36.15 12.73
C VAL A 172 9.11 -36.46 13.77
N PRO A 173 9.08 -37.64 14.43
CA PRO A 173 10.09 -37.96 15.42
C PRO A 173 11.44 -37.83 14.71
N PHE A 174 12.26 -36.89 15.17
CA PHE A 174 13.63 -36.79 14.71
C PHE A 174 14.34 -38.07 15.18
N GLU A 175 14.44 -39.06 14.29
CA GLU A 175 15.25 -40.25 14.52
C GLU A 175 16.73 -39.84 14.39
N PRO A 176 17.52 -39.84 15.48
CA PRO A 176 18.91 -39.37 15.45
C PRO A 176 19.88 -40.39 14.83
N SER A 177 19.37 -41.46 14.22
CA SER A 177 20.14 -42.64 13.81
C SER A 177 21.24 -42.31 12.78
N ASP A 178 21.01 -41.32 11.91
CA ASP A 178 21.98 -40.96 10.85
C ASP A 178 22.76 -39.66 11.11
N HIS A 179 22.52 -38.97 12.24
CA HIS A 179 23.17 -37.70 12.54
C HIS A 179 23.78 -37.72 13.94
N LYS A 180 25.13 -37.73 14.02
CA LYS A 180 25.84 -37.54 15.28
C LYS A 180 25.58 -36.13 15.81
N VAL A 181 24.72 -36.01 16.83
CA VAL A 181 24.52 -34.77 17.57
C VAL A 181 25.84 -34.40 18.26
N ARG A 182 26.42 -33.25 17.89
CA ARG A 182 27.55 -32.65 18.61
C ARG A 182 27.04 -32.00 19.90
N ASP A 183 27.54 -32.46 21.04
CA ASP A 183 27.24 -31.91 22.34
C ASP A 183 28.14 -30.69 22.63
N LEU A 184 27.63 -29.49 22.35
CA LEU A 184 28.32 -28.22 22.56
C LEU A 184 28.53 -27.88 24.05
N SER A 185 27.95 -28.64 24.99
CA SER A 185 28.16 -28.42 26.43
C SER A 185 29.50 -28.96 26.93
N LYS A 186 30.22 -29.77 26.12
CA LYS A 186 31.51 -30.37 26.47
C LYS A 186 32.71 -29.76 25.74
N GLU A 187 32.49 -28.90 24.74
CA GLU A 187 33.57 -28.20 24.05
C GLU A 187 33.87 -26.87 24.77
N THR A 188 34.69 -26.97 25.84
CA THR A 188 35.41 -25.79 26.33
C THR A 188 36.61 -25.58 25.42
N THR A 189 36.50 -24.72 24.42
CA THR A 189 37.67 -24.10 23.78
C THR A 189 37.26 -22.74 23.21
N LEU A 190 37.29 -21.74 24.09
CA LEU A 190 37.78 -20.42 23.72
C LEU A 190 39.28 -20.56 23.46
N HIS A 191 39.67 -20.63 22.20
CA HIS A 191 40.98 -20.23 21.70
C HIS A 191 40.82 -19.64 20.30
#